data_AF-A0A1S2MZ30-F1
#
_entry.id   AF-A0A1S2MZ30-F1
#
_cell.length_a   1.000
_cell.length_b   1.000
_cell.length_c   1.000
_cell.angle_alpha   90.00
_cell.angle_beta   90.00
_cell.angle_gamma   90.00
#
_symmetry.space_group_name_H-M   'P 1'
#
loop_
_entity.id
_entity.type
_entity.pdbx_description
1 polymer ?
#
loop_
_entity_poly.entity_id
_entity_poly.type
_entity_poly.pdbx_seq_one_letter_code
_entity_poly.pdbx_strand_id
1 'polypeptide(L)'
;MVSRTVQTLYRQLSGEDARYAASARATLSRLRQAVGRAPEQDPLAWSVVLDQVVPDLPEHLLGRGDAASPSETGAFLALTLYALHQRGNTASMHTSRTDLGYAVGRLAQKADSGSIKPRFDALMAARTPAATAYQLRSLISLLSSAEIPLDYGRLAEDLAALRNPVRRQGVLLRWGRGFARGYQEKPSGRSAKDQAPA
;
A
#
# COMPACT_ATOMS: atom_id res chain seq x y z
N MET A 1 -3.80 -11.09 7.14
CA MET A 1 -4.97 -10.21 7.32
C MET A 1 -5.09 -9.19 6.21
N VAL A 2 -4.38 -8.05 6.22
CA VAL A 2 -4.57 -6.98 5.20
C VAL A 2 -4.47 -7.48 3.76
N SER A 3 -3.47 -8.33 3.44
CA SER A 3 -3.35 -8.95 2.11
C SER A 3 -4.62 -9.71 1.68
N ARG A 4 -5.24 -10.47 2.60
CA ARG A 4 -6.48 -11.20 2.33
C ARG A 4 -7.64 -10.23 2.11
N THR A 5 -7.75 -9.20 2.95
CA THR A 5 -8.78 -8.15 2.82
C THR A 5 -8.71 -7.46 1.46
N VAL A 6 -7.53 -6.97 1.05
CA VAL A 6 -7.38 -6.29 -0.25
C VAL A 6 -7.65 -7.24 -1.42
N GLN A 7 -7.27 -8.51 -1.31
CA GLN A 7 -7.54 -9.51 -2.34
C GLN A 7 -9.02 -9.87 -2.44
N THR A 8 -9.75 -9.91 -1.32
CA THR A 8 -11.20 -10.06 -1.31
C THR A 8 -11.90 -8.86 -1.94
N LEU A 9 -11.52 -7.63 -1.56
CA LEU A 9 -12.06 -6.40 -2.17
C LEU A 9 -11.79 -6.36 -3.68
N TYR A 10 -10.60 -6.76 -4.13
CA TYR A 10 -10.30 -6.85 -5.56
C TYR A 10 -11.18 -7.89 -6.26
N ARG A 11 -11.28 -9.12 -5.72
CA ARG A 11 -12.11 -10.18 -6.33
C ARG A 11 -13.58 -9.78 -6.42
N GLN A 12 -14.11 -9.11 -5.40
CA GLN A 12 -15.48 -8.58 -5.43
C GLN A 12 -15.63 -7.46 -6.46
N LEU A 13 -14.66 -6.54 -6.56
CA LEU A 13 -14.66 -5.45 -7.53
C LEU A 13 -14.63 -5.93 -8.98
N SER A 14 -13.81 -6.96 -9.25
CA SER A 14 -13.57 -7.51 -10.59
C SER A 14 -14.44 -8.72 -10.94
N GLY A 15 -15.32 -9.15 -10.02
CA GLY A 15 -16.22 -10.28 -10.22
C GLY A 15 -17.48 -9.93 -11.02
N GLU A 16 -18.21 -10.95 -11.46
CA GLU A 16 -19.42 -10.80 -12.27
C GLU A 16 -20.66 -10.40 -11.45
N ASP A 17 -20.68 -10.70 -10.15
CA ASP A 17 -21.81 -10.35 -9.27
C ASP A 17 -21.84 -8.84 -9.00
N ALA A 18 -22.83 -8.17 -9.61
CA ALA A 18 -23.01 -6.73 -9.52
C ALA A 18 -23.20 -6.22 -8.08
N ARG A 19 -23.80 -7.02 -7.17
CA ARG A 19 -24.03 -6.62 -5.78
C ARG A 19 -22.71 -6.58 -5.01
N TYR A 20 -21.89 -7.62 -5.14
CA TYR A 20 -20.56 -7.65 -4.52
C TYR A 20 -19.66 -6.55 -5.09
N ALA A 21 -19.69 -6.32 -6.41
CA ALA A 21 -18.93 -5.25 -7.03
C ALA A 21 -19.37 -3.86 -6.53
N ALA A 22 -20.67 -3.61 -6.37
CA ALA A 22 -21.19 -2.36 -5.82
C ALA A 22 -20.74 -2.15 -4.37
N SER A 23 -20.84 -3.19 -3.52
CA SER A 23 -20.39 -3.14 -2.13
C SER A 23 -18.88 -2.86 -1.99
N ALA A 24 -18.06 -3.54 -2.79
CA ALA A 24 -16.62 -3.32 -2.82
C ALA A 24 -16.27 -1.89 -3.27
N ARG A 25 -16.95 -1.35 -4.29
CA ARG A 25 -16.78 0.05 -4.73
C ARG A 25 -17.16 1.04 -3.63
N ALA A 26 -18.26 0.81 -2.90
CA ALA A 26 -18.66 1.65 -1.79
C ALA A 26 -17.61 1.64 -0.68
N THR A 27 -17.14 0.46 -0.30
CA THR A 27 -16.08 0.25 0.70
C THR A 27 -14.78 0.97 0.30
N LEU A 28 -14.28 0.76 -0.91
CA LEU A 28 -13.08 1.42 -1.43
C LEU A 28 -13.27 2.94 -1.51
N SER A 29 -14.45 3.42 -1.93
CA SER A 29 -14.73 4.86 -1.95
C SER A 29 -14.65 5.46 -0.55
N ARG A 30 -15.20 4.77 0.46
CA ARG A 30 -15.16 5.21 1.85
C ARG A 30 -13.75 5.27 2.43
N LEU A 31 -12.96 4.22 2.19
CA LEU A 31 -11.55 4.15 2.63
C LEU A 31 -10.71 5.24 1.96
N ARG A 32 -10.93 5.50 0.67
CA ARG A 32 -10.22 6.54 -0.07
C ARG A 32 -10.46 7.94 0.49
N GLN A 33 -11.65 8.23 1.00
CA GLN A 33 -11.96 9.52 1.66
C GLN A 33 -11.15 9.73 2.94
N ALA A 34 -10.67 8.65 3.57
CA ALA A 34 -9.91 8.69 4.81
C ALA A 34 -8.39 8.67 4.62
N VAL A 35 -7.88 8.69 3.39
CA VAL A 35 -6.44 8.68 3.11
C VAL A 35 -5.74 9.88 3.75
N GLY A 36 -4.73 9.61 4.58
CA GLY A 36 -3.96 10.63 5.29
C GLY A 36 -4.58 11.06 6.62
N ARG A 37 -5.74 10.50 6.99
CA ARG A 37 -6.33 10.65 8.32
C ARG A 37 -5.80 9.58 9.27
N ALA A 38 -5.89 9.84 10.57
CA ALA A 38 -5.73 8.84 11.61
C ALA A 38 -7.10 8.22 11.99
N PRO A 39 -7.15 7.01 12.59
CA PRO A 39 -8.41 6.38 13.01
C PRO A 39 -9.32 7.30 13.83
N GLU A 40 -8.75 8.05 14.78
CA GLU A 40 -9.45 9.00 15.65
C GLU A 40 -10.06 10.21 14.90
N GLN A 41 -9.55 10.52 13.71
CA GLN A 41 -10.05 11.62 12.88
C GLN A 41 -11.20 11.18 11.97
N ASP A 42 -11.41 9.88 11.81
CA ASP A 42 -12.46 9.33 10.96
C ASP A 42 -13.02 8.00 11.51
N PRO A 43 -13.85 8.04 12.58
CA PRO A 43 -14.38 6.84 13.24
C PRO A 43 -15.22 5.94 12.32
N LEU A 44 -15.87 6.53 11.33
CA LEU A 44 -16.68 5.78 10.36
C LEU A 44 -15.79 5.01 9.37
N ALA A 45 -14.70 5.59 8.88
CA ALA A 45 -13.72 4.83 8.09
C ALA A 45 -13.04 3.76 8.94
N TRP A 46 -12.81 4.08 10.22
CA TRP A 46 -12.22 3.17 11.17
C TRP A 46 -13.11 1.93 11.39
N SER A 47 -14.43 2.12 11.56
CA SER A 47 -15.40 1.01 11.61
C SER A 47 -15.31 0.10 10.39
N VAL A 48 -15.24 0.68 9.18
CA VAL A 48 -15.09 -0.11 7.95
C VAL A 48 -13.81 -0.94 7.98
N VAL A 49 -12.69 -0.38 8.46
CA VAL A 49 -11.45 -1.14 8.61
C VAL A 49 -11.64 -2.26 9.64
N LEU A 50 -12.21 -1.97 10.80
CA LEU A 50 -12.44 -2.97 11.84
C LEU A 50 -13.26 -4.16 11.32
N ASP A 51 -14.39 -3.92 10.64
CA ASP A 51 -15.24 -4.96 10.08
C ASP A 51 -14.49 -5.88 9.09
N GLN A 52 -13.49 -5.34 8.41
CA GLN A 52 -12.72 -6.03 7.38
C GLN A 52 -11.46 -6.73 7.93
N VAL A 53 -11.00 -6.36 9.12
CA VAL A 53 -9.66 -6.64 9.64
C VAL A 53 -9.74 -7.42 10.95
N VAL A 54 -10.62 -7.02 11.88
CA VAL A 54 -10.78 -7.64 13.20
C VAL A 54 -11.06 -9.13 13.13
N PRO A 55 -11.91 -9.66 12.21
CA PRO A 55 -12.16 -11.11 12.15
C PRO A 55 -10.90 -11.96 11.97
N ASP A 56 -9.84 -11.37 11.42
CA ASP A 56 -8.59 -12.02 11.08
C ASP A 56 -7.39 -11.52 11.91
N LEU A 57 -7.60 -10.59 12.85
CA LEU A 57 -6.52 -10.02 13.67
C LEU A 57 -6.36 -10.83 14.97
N PRO A 58 -5.15 -11.33 15.28
CA PRO A 58 -4.87 -11.92 16.57
C PRO A 58 -5.18 -10.97 17.73
N GLU A 59 -5.79 -11.48 18.80
CA GLU A 59 -6.26 -10.67 19.93
C GLU A 59 -5.16 -9.80 20.56
N HIS A 60 -3.91 -10.30 20.61
CA HIS A 60 -2.78 -9.55 21.15
C HIS A 60 -2.34 -8.35 20.29
N LEU A 61 -2.87 -8.21 19.07
CA LEU A 61 -2.63 -7.08 18.18
C LEU A 61 -3.78 -6.06 18.19
N LEU A 62 -4.89 -6.34 18.88
CA LEU A 62 -5.99 -5.40 19.05
C LEU A 62 -5.66 -4.33 20.10
N GLY A 63 -6.20 -3.14 19.89
CA GLY A 63 -6.19 -2.08 20.91
C GLY A 63 -6.99 -2.51 22.13
N ARG A 64 -6.50 -2.17 23.33
CA ARG A 64 -7.15 -2.52 24.62
C ARG A 64 -7.79 -1.30 25.33
N GLY A 65 -7.94 -0.18 24.62
CA GLY A 65 -8.51 1.06 25.13
C GLY A 65 -8.94 1.96 23.97
N ASP A 66 -9.10 3.25 24.23
CA ASP A 66 -9.67 4.21 23.25
C ASP A 66 -8.76 4.49 22.04
N ALA A 67 -7.47 4.16 22.15
CA ALA A 67 -6.49 4.37 21.09
C ALA A 67 -6.26 3.09 20.27
N ALA A 68 -6.24 3.26 18.94
CA ALA A 68 -5.89 2.19 18.02
C ALA A 68 -4.45 1.70 18.26
N SER A 69 -4.27 0.38 18.24
CA SER A 69 -2.97 -0.28 18.33
C SER A 69 -2.08 0.10 17.13
N PRO A 70 -0.75 -0.12 17.22
CA PRO A 70 0.13 0.05 16.06
C PRO A 70 -0.29 -0.81 14.85
N SER A 71 -0.77 -2.03 15.09
CA SER A 71 -1.22 -2.95 14.04
C SER A 71 -2.52 -2.47 13.38
N GLU A 72 -3.46 -2.01 14.19
CA GLU A 72 -4.72 -1.39 13.75
C GLU A 72 -4.48 -0.14 12.91
N THR A 73 -3.61 0.76 13.39
CA THR A 73 -3.21 1.97 12.67
C THR A 73 -2.51 1.63 11.35
N GLY A 74 -1.62 0.63 11.36
CA GLY A 74 -0.93 0.16 10.17
C GLY A 74 -1.89 -0.43 9.12
N ALA A 75 -2.86 -1.22 9.57
CA ALA A 75 -3.91 -1.77 8.71
C ALA A 75 -4.80 -0.68 8.11
N PHE A 76 -5.22 0.29 8.93
CA PHE A 76 -6.01 1.43 8.47
C PHE A 76 -5.29 2.22 7.37
N LEU A 77 -4.03 2.60 7.61
CA LEU A 77 -3.27 3.36 6.63
C LEU A 77 -3.00 2.54 5.36
N ALA A 78 -2.69 1.25 5.47
CA ALA A 78 -2.48 0.39 4.30
C ALA A 78 -3.76 0.23 3.45
N LEU A 79 -4.94 0.03 4.08
CA LEU A 79 -6.20 -0.15 3.36
C LEU A 79 -6.68 1.15 2.68
N THR A 80 -6.50 2.30 3.34
CA THR A 80 -6.82 3.60 2.72
C THR A 80 -5.90 3.89 1.53
N LEU A 81 -4.59 3.60 1.65
CA LEU A 81 -3.64 3.72 0.53
C LEU A 81 -3.96 2.74 -0.60
N TYR A 82 -4.36 1.50 -0.30
CA TYR A 82 -4.83 0.55 -1.31
C TYR A 82 -6.03 1.07 -2.07
N ALA A 83 -7.02 1.63 -1.36
CA ALA A 83 -8.20 2.22 -1.99
C ALA A 83 -7.86 3.42 -2.91
N LEU A 84 -6.82 4.19 -2.58
CA LEU A 84 -6.27 5.21 -3.48
C LEU A 84 -5.63 4.59 -4.71
N HIS A 85 -4.78 3.57 -4.52
CA HIS A 85 -4.00 2.94 -5.59
C HIS A 85 -4.88 2.15 -6.58
N GLN A 86 -5.89 1.44 -6.08
CA GLN A 86 -6.76 0.62 -6.93
C GLN A 86 -7.73 1.47 -7.78
N ARG A 87 -7.99 2.73 -7.41
CA ARG A 87 -8.95 3.57 -8.12
C ARG A 87 -8.47 3.83 -9.55
N GLY A 88 -9.32 3.44 -10.52
CA GLY A 88 -9.04 3.64 -11.94
C GLY A 88 -8.14 2.56 -12.55
N ASN A 89 -7.58 1.67 -11.73
CA ASN A 89 -6.80 0.51 -12.17
C ASN A 89 -7.70 -0.72 -12.27
N THR A 90 -7.67 -1.39 -13.42
CA THR A 90 -8.40 -2.65 -13.65
C THR A 90 -7.64 -3.85 -13.10
N ALA A 91 -6.31 -3.84 -13.23
CA ALA A 91 -5.45 -4.85 -12.63
C ALA A 91 -5.33 -4.66 -11.11
N SER A 92 -5.09 -5.75 -10.39
CA SER A 92 -4.83 -5.70 -8.94
C SER A 92 -3.56 -4.91 -8.64
N MET A 93 -3.70 -3.84 -7.86
CA MET A 93 -2.57 -3.06 -7.34
C MET A 93 -1.97 -3.68 -6.07
N HIS A 94 -2.52 -4.79 -5.61
CA HIS A 94 -1.91 -5.64 -4.60
C HIS A 94 -1.17 -6.83 -5.25
N THR A 95 0.01 -7.15 -4.71
CA THR A 95 0.73 -8.41 -4.95
C THR A 95 1.47 -8.81 -3.68
N SER A 96 1.69 -10.10 -3.42
CA SER A 96 2.49 -10.57 -2.28
C SER A 96 3.99 -10.65 -2.55
N ARG A 97 4.45 -10.17 -3.72
CA ARG A 97 5.82 -10.37 -4.22
C ARG A 97 6.76 -9.19 -3.98
N THR A 98 6.23 -7.97 -3.85
CA THR A 98 7.04 -6.75 -3.90
C THR A 98 6.79 -5.88 -2.67
N ASP A 99 7.86 -5.61 -1.92
CA ASP A 99 7.80 -4.63 -0.84
C ASP A 99 7.75 -3.19 -1.39
N LEU A 100 7.40 -2.23 -0.53
CA LEU A 100 7.30 -0.81 -0.89
C LEU A 100 8.59 -0.27 -1.51
N GLY A 101 9.74 -0.59 -0.92
CA GLY A 101 11.03 -0.12 -1.40
C GLY A 101 11.27 -0.57 -2.83
N TYR A 102 11.03 -1.86 -3.10
CA TYR A 102 11.14 -2.43 -4.44
C TYR A 102 10.23 -1.75 -5.46
N ALA A 103 8.95 -1.57 -5.12
CA ALA A 103 7.99 -0.89 -6.00
C ALA A 103 8.43 0.54 -6.34
N VAL A 104 8.93 1.30 -5.35
CA VAL A 104 9.43 2.66 -5.54
C VAL A 104 10.76 2.70 -6.31
N GLY A 105 11.64 1.72 -6.11
CA GLY A 105 12.87 1.56 -6.90
C GLY A 105 12.56 1.33 -8.38
N ARG A 106 11.59 0.45 -8.67
CA ARG A 106 11.10 0.23 -10.04
C ARG A 106 10.47 1.48 -10.64
N LEU A 107 9.69 2.22 -9.85
CA LEU A 107 9.12 3.50 -10.29
C LEU A 107 10.21 4.51 -10.65
N ALA A 108 11.26 4.62 -9.82
CA ALA A 108 12.38 5.51 -10.08
C ALA A 108 13.13 5.14 -11.37
N GLN A 109 13.32 3.85 -11.62
CA GLN A 109 13.91 3.36 -12.86
C GLN A 109 13.02 3.67 -14.08
N LYS A 110 11.71 3.39 -13.98
CA LYS A 110 10.77 3.54 -15.11
C LYS A 110 10.52 4.99 -15.47
N ALA A 111 10.48 5.88 -14.48
CA ALA A 111 10.25 7.30 -14.69
C ALA A 111 11.46 8.04 -15.26
N ASP A 112 12.66 7.42 -15.23
CA ASP A 112 13.95 8.03 -15.55
C ASP A 112 14.12 9.44 -14.93
N SER A 113 13.57 9.60 -13.71
CA SER A 113 13.44 10.89 -13.04
C SER A 113 14.16 10.86 -11.71
N GLY A 114 15.13 11.76 -11.55
CA GLY A 114 15.80 12.00 -10.27
C GLY A 114 14.87 12.47 -9.15
N SER A 115 13.60 12.77 -9.45
CA SER A 115 12.64 13.29 -8.45
C SER A 115 12.02 12.22 -7.54
N ILE A 116 12.11 10.92 -7.89
CA ILE A 116 11.53 9.84 -7.07
C ILE A 116 12.39 9.55 -5.83
N LYS A 117 13.72 9.53 -5.99
CA LYS A 117 14.65 9.22 -4.89
C LYS A 117 14.55 10.21 -3.72
N PRO A 118 14.50 11.55 -3.92
CA PRO A 118 14.31 12.50 -2.81
C PRO A 118 12.99 12.30 -2.05
N ARG A 119 11.89 11.93 -2.74
CA ARG A 119 10.61 11.62 -2.07
C ARG A 119 10.71 10.34 -1.23
N PHE A 120 11.39 9.33 -1.75
CA PHE A 120 11.67 8.12 -0.99
C PHE A 120 12.58 8.40 0.22
N ASP A 121 13.58 9.26 0.09
CA ASP A 121 14.43 9.69 1.20
C ASP A 121 13.65 10.46 2.27
N ALA A 122 12.72 11.32 1.86
CA ALA A 122 11.83 12.01 2.77
C ALA A 122 10.91 11.03 3.53
N LEU A 123 10.42 9.98 2.88
CA LEU A 123 9.69 8.89 3.56
C LEU A 123 10.57 8.18 4.60
N MET A 124 11.81 7.84 4.23
CA MET A 124 12.76 7.16 5.11
C MET A 124 13.12 8.00 6.34
N ALA A 125 13.20 9.32 6.16
CA ALA A 125 13.47 10.28 7.23
C ALA A 125 12.25 10.62 8.10
N ALA A 126 11.02 10.41 7.60
CA ALA A 126 9.78 10.82 8.28
C ALA A 126 9.63 10.21 9.68
N ARG A 127 9.52 11.06 10.71
CA ARG A 127 9.44 10.63 12.13
C ARG A 127 8.03 10.65 12.72
N THR A 128 7.08 11.29 12.06
CA THR A 128 5.69 11.40 12.54
C THR A 128 4.74 10.60 11.66
N PRO A 129 3.64 10.04 12.22
CA PRO A 129 2.63 9.34 11.43
C PRO A 129 2.08 10.19 10.29
N ALA A 130 1.82 11.48 10.53
CA ALA A 130 1.33 12.42 9.52
C ALA A 130 2.33 12.61 8.36
N ALA A 131 3.62 12.79 8.66
CA ALA A 131 4.65 12.92 7.63
C ALA A 131 4.79 11.61 6.83
N THR A 132 4.76 10.44 7.50
CA THR A 132 4.79 9.14 6.83
C THR A 132 3.58 8.97 5.90
N ALA A 133 2.36 9.28 6.36
CA ALA A 133 1.15 9.18 5.56
C ALA A 133 1.16 10.13 4.36
N TYR A 134 1.68 11.35 4.53
CA TYR A 134 1.83 12.32 3.43
C TYR A 134 2.78 11.80 2.34
N GLN A 135 3.98 11.33 2.72
CA GLN A 135 4.96 10.81 1.77
C GLN A 135 4.45 9.56 1.06
N LEU A 136 3.81 8.64 1.80
CA LEU A 136 3.20 7.44 1.21
C LEU A 136 2.09 7.80 0.23
N ARG A 137 1.20 8.73 0.57
CA ARG A 137 0.14 9.17 -0.35
C ARG A 137 0.74 9.65 -1.68
N SER A 138 1.79 10.48 -1.62
CA SER A 138 2.46 10.97 -2.83
C SER A 138 3.07 9.83 -3.65
N LEU A 139 3.82 8.91 -3.03
CA LEU A 139 4.44 7.78 -3.72
C LEU A 139 3.41 6.80 -4.30
N ILE A 140 2.33 6.51 -3.57
CA ILE A 140 1.26 5.61 -4.01
C ILE A 140 0.51 6.20 -5.21
N SER A 141 0.29 7.51 -5.27
CA SER A 141 -0.27 8.14 -6.46
C SER A 141 0.61 7.95 -7.69
N LEU A 142 1.94 8.05 -7.54
CA LEU A 142 2.87 7.83 -8.65
C LEU A 142 2.93 6.36 -9.07
N LEU A 143 2.92 5.43 -8.10
CA LEU A 143 2.83 3.99 -8.37
C LEU A 143 1.55 3.64 -9.12
N SER A 144 0.43 4.26 -8.74
CA SER A 144 -0.87 4.11 -9.40
C SER A 144 -0.83 4.53 -10.86
N SER A 145 -0.22 5.67 -11.18
CA SER A 145 -0.07 6.12 -12.57
C SER A 145 0.87 5.23 -13.39
N ALA A 146 1.81 4.55 -12.75
CA ALA A 146 2.74 3.63 -13.39
C ALA A 146 2.26 2.17 -13.44
N GLU A 147 1.09 1.88 -12.84
CA GLU A 147 0.50 0.55 -12.64
C GLU A 147 1.46 -0.44 -11.94
N ILE A 148 2.18 0.02 -10.91
CA ILE A 148 3.16 -0.80 -10.19
C ILE A 148 2.53 -1.30 -8.87
N PRO A 149 2.20 -2.60 -8.76
CA PRO A 149 1.59 -3.14 -7.55
C PRO A 149 2.60 -3.31 -6.41
N LEU A 150 2.09 -3.38 -5.17
CA LEU A 150 2.88 -3.66 -3.97
C LEU A 150 2.15 -4.54 -2.96
N ASP A 151 2.91 -5.08 -2.01
CA ASP A 151 2.39 -5.86 -0.91
C ASP A 151 1.84 -4.99 0.23
N TYR A 152 0.52 -4.76 0.17
CA TYR A 152 -0.23 -4.04 1.20
C TYR A 152 -0.32 -4.80 2.53
N GLY A 153 -0.23 -6.12 2.51
CA GLY A 153 -0.10 -6.92 3.73
C GLY A 153 1.20 -6.57 4.44
N ARG A 154 2.30 -6.64 3.69
CA ARG A 154 3.62 -6.28 4.21
C ARG A 154 3.72 -4.81 4.61
N LEU A 155 3.13 -3.91 3.82
CA LEU A 155 3.11 -2.49 4.14
C LEU A 155 2.42 -2.23 5.49
N ALA A 156 1.30 -2.90 5.78
CA ALA A 156 0.62 -2.75 7.07
C ALA A 156 1.50 -3.16 8.26
N GLU A 157 2.21 -4.30 8.14
CA GLU A 157 3.17 -4.76 9.16
C GLU A 157 4.33 -3.79 9.34
N ASP A 158 4.91 -3.32 8.23
CA ASP A 158 6.01 -2.37 8.24
C ASP A 158 5.57 -1.05 8.90
N LEU A 159 4.37 -0.55 8.59
CA LEU A 159 3.78 0.64 9.20
C LEU A 159 3.58 0.50 10.72
N ALA A 160 3.08 -0.65 11.17
CA ALA A 160 2.97 -0.95 12.59
C ALA A 160 4.35 -0.97 13.28
N ALA A 161 5.34 -1.57 12.62
CA ALA A 161 6.71 -1.66 13.12
C ALA A 161 7.46 -0.31 13.14
N LEU A 162 7.15 0.63 12.24
CA LEU A 162 7.77 1.96 12.21
C LEU A 162 7.49 2.80 13.46
N ARG A 163 6.40 2.51 14.19
CA ARG A 163 6.05 3.15 15.46
C ARG A 163 6.86 2.61 16.64
N ASN A 164 7.52 1.46 16.48
CA ASN A 164 8.36 0.86 17.51
C ASN A 164 9.84 1.22 17.26
N PRO A 165 10.52 1.96 18.16
CA PRO A 165 11.89 2.40 17.93
C PRO A 165 12.89 1.27 17.64
N VAL A 166 12.71 0.11 18.29
CA VAL A 166 13.58 -1.07 18.13
C VAL A 166 13.39 -1.70 16.75
N ARG A 167 12.14 -1.79 16.27
CA ARG A 167 11.82 -2.45 14.98
C ARG A 167 11.97 -1.54 13.77
N ARG A 168 11.89 -0.22 13.97
CA ARG A 168 11.92 0.80 12.92
C ARG A 168 13.12 0.66 11.99
N GLN A 169 14.33 0.55 12.54
CA GLN A 169 15.54 0.51 11.71
C GLN A 169 15.57 -0.71 10.77
N GLY A 170 15.03 -1.84 11.23
CA GLY A 170 14.88 -3.04 10.41
C GLY A 170 13.96 -2.84 9.21
N VAL A 171 12.86 -2.09 9.36
CA VAL A 171 11.95 -1.72 8.26
C VAL A 171 12.69 -0.85 7.24
N LEU A 172 13.35 0.21 7.70
CA LEU A 172 14.08 1.14 6.83
C LEU A 172 15.17 0.42 6.02
N LEU A 173 15.96 -0.45 6.66
CA LEU A 173 16.97 -1.25 5.95
C LEU A 173 16.36 -2.18 4.89
N ARG A 174 15.20 -2.79 5.17
CA ARG A 174 14.50 -3.61 4.17
C ARG A 174 14.03 -2.77 3.00
N TRP A 175 13.40 -1.62 3.24
CA TRP A 175 12.96 -0.71 2.18
C TRP A 175 14.13 -0.20 1.35
N GLY A 176 15.26 0.15 1.97
CA GLY A 176 16.47 0.56 1.26
C GLY A 176 17.02 -0.54 0.33
N ARG A 177 17.10 -1.79 0.82
CA ARG A 177 17.47 -2.95 -0.01
C ARG A 177 16.46 -3.22 -1.12
N GLY A 178 15.17 -3.10 -0.81
CA GLY A 178 14.08 -3.19 -1.79
C GLY A 178 14.29 -2.20 -2.92
N PHE A 179 14.50 -0.93 -2.58
CA PHE A 179 14.73 0.15 -3.55
C PHE A 179 15.91 -0.14 -4.46
N ALA A 180 17.08 -0.50 -3.90
CA ALA A 180 18.25 -0.82 -4.69
C ALA A 180 17.99 -1.95 -5.70
N ARG A 181 17.32 -3.03 -5.27
CA ARG A 181 16.95 -4.15 -6.15
C ARG A 181 15.96 -3.73 -7.24
N GLY A 182 14.91 -2.99 -6.88
CA GLY A 182 13.91 -2.54 -7.84
C GLY A 182 14.47 -1.56 -8.88
N TYR A 183 15.43 -0.73 -8.49
CA TYR A 183 16.10 0.20 -9.41
C TYR A 183 17.02 -0.51 -10.41
N GLN A 184 17.62 -1.63 -10.00
CA GLN A 184 18.52 -2.44 -10.86
C GLN A 184 17.78 -3.41 -11.78
N GLU A 185 16.50 -3.69 -11.52
CA GLU A 185 15.72 -4.59 -12.37
C GLU A 185 15.65 -3.99 -13.78
N LYS A 186 16.15 -4.72 -14.78
CA LYS A 186 16.10 -4.25 -16.17
C LYS A 186 14.62 -4.15 -16.59
N PRO A 187 14.22 -3.14 -17.39
CA PRO A 187 12.92 -3.17 -18.02
C PRO A 187 12.83 -4.50 -18.76
N SER A 188 11.83 -5.33 -18.44
CA SER A 188 11.56 -6.52 -19.23
C SER A 188 11.21 -6.03 -20.63
N GLY A 189 12.19 -6.05 -21.55
CA GLY A 189 11.95 -5.78 -22.94
C GLY A 189 10.89 -6.78 -23.41
N ARG A 190 9.77 -6.29 -23.93
CA ARG A 190 9.10 -7.06 -24.98
C ARG A 190 10.17 -7.23 -26.05
N SER A 191 10.58 -8.46 -26.30
CA SER A 191 11.48 -8.79 -27.40
C SER A 191 10.90 -8.19 -28.68
N ALA A 192 11.49 -7.10 -29.16
CA ALA A 192 11.36 -6.63 -30.53
C ALA A 192 12.24 -7.54 -31.40
N LYS A 193 11.87 -8.82 -31.47
CA LYS A 193 12.39 -9.84 -32.39
C LYS A 193 11.32 -10.93 -32.44
N ASP A 194 10.33 -10.69 -33.31
CA ASP A 194 9.74 -11.70 -34.19
C ASP A 194 8.52 -11.10 -34.90
N GLN A 195 8.80 -10.63 -36.13
CA GLN A 195 7.93 -10.41 -37.29
C GLN A 195 8.29 -9.09 -38.01
N ALA A 196 9.44 -9.13 -38.68
CA ALA A 196 9.59 -8.43 -39.96
C ALA A 196 9.08 -9.40 -41.06
N PRO A 197 8.48 -8.88 -42.15
CA PRO A 197 7.78 -9.68 -43.13
C PRO A 197 8.78 -10.42 -44.04
N ALA A 198 8.39 -11.60 -44.49
CA ALA A 198 8.87 -12.21 -45.72
C ALA A 198 7.66 -12.34 -46.66
#